data_AF-A0A7S3HWS7-F1
#
_entry.id   AF-A0A7S3HWS7-F1
#
_cell.length_a   1.000
_cell.length_b   1.000
_cell.length_c   1.000
_cell.angle_alpha   90.00
_cell.angle_beta   90.00
_cell.angle_gamma   90.00
#
_symmetry.space_group_name_H-M   'P 1'
#
loop_
_entity.id
_entity.type
_entity.pdbx_description
1 polymer ?
#
loop_
_entity_poly.entity_id
_entity_poly.type
_entity_poly.pdbx_seq_one_letter_code
_entity_poly.pdbx_strand_id
1 'polypeptide(L)'
;QRTYTTSNLPKRAMTTAMRGMSLANRADIDYADLLQMAIERCKTPIKLSWDKVEFEAEVRNTAYDRQTDPSLGETKRIKIVKGVSGYAAPGQATYIMGSSGAGKTSLLNILADRVTSATPTWLSGNILFNDEIPVTK
;
A
#
# COMPACT_ATOMS: atom_id res chain seq x y z
N GLN A 1 -41.21 -2.12 23.40
CA GLN A 1 -39.92 -2.21 22.70
C GLN A 1 -39.87 -1.04 21.72
N ARG A 2 -38.93 -0.10 21.88
CA ARG A 2 -38.82 1.09 21.01
C ARG A 2 -37.47 1.06 20.31
N THR A 3 -37.50 0.88 19.00
CA THR A 3 -36.33 1.01 18.11
C THR A 3 -36.18 2.48 17.75
N TYR A 4 -35.00 3.05 17.97
CA TYR A 4 -34.68 4.43 17.61
C TYR A 4 -33.99 4.41 16.24
N THR A 5 -34.67 4.92 15.22
CA THR A 5 -34.13 5.09 13.87
C THR A 5 -33.26 6.35 13.82
N THR A 6 -31.97 6.20 13.54
CA THR A 6 -30.95 7.26 13.56
C THR A 6 -30.96 8.11 12.27
N SER A 7 -32.11 8.51 11.76
CA SER A 7 -32.18 9.22 10.46
C SER A 7 -32.30 10.74 10.56
N ASN A 8 -32.35 11.35 11.76
CA ASN A 8 -32.57 12.79 11.91
C ASN A 8 -31.84 13.44 13.11
N LEU A 9 -30.51 13.30 13.19
CA LEU A 9 -29.72 14.10 14.15
C LEU A 9 -28.90 15.18 13.43
N PRO A 10 -28.97 16.46 13.87
CA PRO A 10 -28.23 17.54 13.25
C PRO A 10 -26.71 17.32 13.40
N LYS A 11 -25.94 17.64 12.34
CA LYS A 11 -24.49 17.38 12.20
C LYS A 11 -23.61 17.83 13.38
N ARG A 12 -24.08 18.78 14.21
CA ARG A 12 -23.39 19.24 15.43
C ARG A 12 -23.46 18.27 16.61
N ALA A 13 -24.45 17.38 16.66
CA ALA A 13 -24.64 16.42 17.74
C ALA A 13 -23.71 15.19 17.62
N MET A 14 -23.24 14.86 16.41
CA MET A 14 -22.36 13.70 16.17
C MET A 14 -20.98 13.85 16.83
N THR A 15 -20.40 15.05 16.88
CA THR A 15 -19.04 15.26 17.38
C THR A 15 -18.91 15.06 18.89
N THR A 16 -19.99 15.31 19.65
CA THR A 16 -19.99 15.13 21.11
C THR A 16 -20.22 13.66 21.50
N ALA A 17 -20.98 12.90 20.70
CA ALA A 17 -21.29 11.50 21.00
C ALA A 17 -20.09 10.53 20.81
N MET A 18 -19.07 10.94 20.05
CA MET A 18 -17.90 10.10 19.76
C MET A 18 -16.82 10.12 20.86
N ARG A 19 -16.91 11.00 21.87
CA ARG A 19 -15.81 11.27 22.81
C ARG A 19 -15.64 10.26 23.97
N GLY A 20 -16.35 9.12 23.94
CA GLY A 20 -16.31 8.15 25.05
C GLY A 20 -16.73 6.72 24.71
N MET A 21 -16.83 6.34 23.43
CA MET A 21 -17.22 4.97 23.07
C MET A 21 -15.97 4.08 22.89
N SER A 22 -15.81 3.13 23.80
CA SER A 22 -14.89 2.00 23.67
C SER A 22 -15.22 1.21 22.39
N LEU A 23 -14.18 0.93 21.59
CA LEU A 23 -14.27 0.27 20.28
C LEU A 23 -14.51 -1.25 20.34
N ALA A 24 -14.49 -1.85 21.53
CA ALA A 24 -14.32 -3.30 21.67
C ALA A 24 -15.61 -4.15 21.55
N ASN A 25 -16.81 -3.58 21.66
CA ASN A 25 -18.06 -4.35 21.66
C ASN A 25 -19.14 -3.69 20.80
N ARG A 26 -19.35 -4.14 19.57
CA ARG A 26 -20.63 -3.93 18.85
C ARG A 26 -20.75 -4.87 17.64
N ALA A 27 -21.79 -5.69 17.66
CA ALA A 27 -22.28 -6.43 16.48
C ALA A 27 -23.00 -5.51 15.46
N ASP A 28 -23.18 -4.22 15.79
CA ASP A 28 -23.93 -3.23 15.02
C ASP A 28 -23.03 -2.23 14.28
N ILE A 29 -21.77 -2.58 14.01
CA ILE A 29 -20.87 -1.71 13.24
C ILE A 29 -21.24 -1.83 11.76
N ASP A 30 -21.97 -0.85 11.25
CA ASP A 30 -22.23 -0.74 9.82
C ASP A 30 -20.96 -0.23 9.10
N TYR A 31 -20.25 -1.17 8.47
CA TYR A 31 -19.04 -0.88 7.71
C TYR A 31 -19.32 0.02 6.49
N ALA A 32 -20.51 -0.03 5.90
CA ALA A 32 -20.84 0.82 4.75
C ALA A 32 -20.92 2.29 5.19
N ASP A 33 -21.60 2.56 6.30
CA ASP A 33 -21.66 3.90 6.88
C ASP A 33 -20.27 4.40 7.31
N LEU A 34 -19.46 3.55 7.95
CA LEU A 34 -18.10 3.94 8.33
C LEU A 34 -17.20 4.24 7.12
N LEU A 35 -17.29 3.46 6.05
CA LEU A 35 -16.57 3.70 4.81
C LEU A 35 -17.04 5.00 4.16
N GLN A 36 -18.36 5.23 4.10
CA GLN A 36 -18.94 6.46 3.56
C GLN A 36 -18.45 7.68 4.36
N MET A 37 -18.47 7.61 5.69
CA MET A 37 -17.97 8.66 6.57
C MET A 37 -16.45 8.88 6.42
N ALA A 38 -15.67 7.82 6.23
CA ALA A 38 -14.22 7.93 6.02
C ALA A 38 -13.89 8.61 4.68
N ILE A 39 -14.61 8.24 3.61
CA ILE A 39 -14.49 8.84 2.28
C ILE A 39 -14.90 10.32 2.31
N GLU A 40 -16.03 10.66 2.94
CA GLU A 40 -16.49 12.04 3.08
C GLU A 40 -15.52 12.94 3.86
N ARG A 41 -14.74 12.36 4.79
CA ARG A 41 -13.70 13.09 5.54
C ARG A 41 -12.40 13.26 4.77
N CYS A 42 -12.18 12.55 3.66
CA CYS A 42 -11.02 12.74 2.80
C CYS A 42 -11.16 14.04 1.99
N LYS A 43 -10.50 15.11 2.46
CA LYS A 43 -10.52 16.44 1.79
C LYS A 43 -10.06 16.42 0.33
N THR A 44 -9.22 15.45 -0.05
CA THR A 44 -8.76 15.20 -1.42
C THR A 44 -8.58 13.68 -1.59
N PRO A 45 -9.57 12.96 -2.13
CA PRO A 45 -9.45 11.51 -2.33
C PRO A 45 -8.38 11.24 -3.40
N ILE A 46 -7.32 10.53 -3.03
CA ILE A 46 -6.28 10.05 -3.95
C ILE A 46 -6.26 8.53 -3.85
N LYS A 47 -6.51 7.88 -4.99
CA LYS A 47 -6.28 6.45 -5.19
C LYS A 47 -4.87 6.29 -5.75
N LEU A 48 -4.12 5.33 -5.23
CA LEU A 48 -2.86 4.89 -5.82
C LEU A 48 -3.11 3.52 -6.45
N SER A 49 -2.81 3.34 -7.73
CA SER A 49 -2.90 2.05 -8.41
C SER A 49 -1.55 1.69 -9.02
N TRP A 50 -1.28 0.39 -9.10
CA TRP A 50 -0.08 -0.12 -9.72
C TRP A 50 -0.39 -1.38 -10.53
N ASP A 51 0.25 -1.51 -11.69
CA ASP A 51 0.07 -2.64 -12.60
C ASP A 51 1.41 -3.18 -13.09
N LYS A 52 1.60 -4.50 -12.92
CA LYS A 52 2.77 -5.27 -13.36
C LYS A 52 4.08 -4.63 -12.94
N VAL A 53 4.14 -4.14 -11.70
CA VAL A 53 5.34 -3.53 -11.16
C VAL A 53 6.39 -4.62 -10.94
N GLU A 54 7.51 -4.50 -11.65
CA GLU A 54 8.69 -5.35 -11.45
C GLU A 54 9.87 -4.49 -11.02
N PHE A 55 10.65 -5.03 -10.08
CA PHE A 55 11.83 -4.35 -9.58
C PHE A 55 13.00 -5.31 -9.48
N GLU A 56 14.07 -4.93 -10.14
CA GLU A 56 15.34 -5.64 -10.16
C GLU A 56 16.45 -4.75 -9.59
N ALA A 57 17.35 -5.36 -8.83
CA ALA A 57 18.55 -4.71 -8.35
C ALA A 57 19.78 -5.53 -8.72
N GLU A 58 20.87 -4.83 -8.99
CA GLU A 58 22.17 -5.46 -9.13
C GLU A 58 22.75 -5.79 -7.74
N VAL A 59 23.24 -7.00 -7.57
CA VAL A 59 23.86 -7.46 -6.33
C VAL A 59 25.22 -8.06 -6.65
N ARG A 60 26.23 -7.74 -5.84
CA ARG A 60 27.56 -8.33 -5.96
C ARG A 60 27.52 -9.81 -5.61
N ASN A 61 28.16 -10.63 -6.45
CA ASN A 61 28.31 -12.05 -6.18
C ASN A 61 29.30 -12.27 -5.05
N THR A 62 28.87 -13.08 -4.07
CA THR A 62 29.71 -13.40 -2.92
C THR A 62 30.82 -14.38 -3.33
N ALA A 63 31.89 -14.47 -2.56
CA ALA A 63 32.91 -15.50 -2.78
C ALA A 63 32.32 -16.92 -2.79
N TYR A 64 31.28 -17.15 -1.97
CA TYR A 64 30.51 -18.40 -1.98
C TYR A 64 29.83 -18.67 -3.33
N ASP A 65 29.11 -17.68 -3.88
CA ASP A 65 28.43 -17.81 -5.19
C ASP A 65 29.44 -18.21 -6.28
N ARG A 66 30.63 -17.58 -6.27
CA ARG A 66 31.70 -17.85 -7.23
C ARG A 66 32.42 -19.19 -7.02
N GLN A 67 32.38 -19.74 -5.81
CA GLN A 67 32.88 -21.10 -5.56
C GLN A 67 31.89 -22.16 -6.08
N THR A 68 30.58 -21.90 -5.97
CA THR A 68 29.55 -22.83 -6.46
C THR A 68 29.38 -22.80 -7.97
N ASP A 69 29.61 -21.64 -8.60
CA ASP A 69 29.61 -21.50 -10.06
C ASP A 69 30.74 -20.54 -10.48
N PRO A 70 31.89 -21.09 -10.92
CA PRO A 70 33.06 -20.30 -11.34
C PRO A 70 32.83 -19.43 -12.58
N SER A 71 31.71 -19.61 -13.30
CA SER A 71 31.37 -18.81 -14.48
C SER A 71 30.62 -17.51 -14.14
N LEU A 72 30.17 -17.35 -12.90
CA LEU A 72 29.50 -16.13 -12.44
C LEU A 72 30.46 -14.94 -12.43
N GLY A 73 30.05 -13.86 -13.09
CA GLY A 73 30.75 -12.57 -13.07
C GLY A 73 30.73 -11.89 -11.69
N GLU A 74 31.17 -10.64 -11.62
CA GLU A 74 31.24 -9.91 -10.33
C GLU A 74 29.87 -9.54 -9.74
N THR A 75 28.85 -9.38 -10.58
CA THR A 75 27.49 -8.99 -10.16
C THR A 75 26.43 -9.85 -10.83
N LYS A 76 25.25 -9.94 -10.20
CA LYS A 76 24.05 -10.58 -10.73
C LYS A 76 22.84 -9.67 -10.56
N ARG A 77 21.86 -9.79 -11.46
CA ARG A 77 20.56 -9.13 -11.32
C ARG A 77 19.62 -10.00 -10.53
N ILE A 78 18.97 -9.43 -9.51
CA ILE A 78 18.00 -10.14 -8.68
C ILE A 78 16.65 -9.43 -8.79
N LYS A 79 15.62 -10.19 -9.16
CA LYS A 79 14.21 -9.78 -9.11
C LYS A 79 13.74 -9.76 -7.66
N ILE A 80 13.51 -8.56 -7.13
CA ILE A 80 13.01 -8.34 -5.76
C ILE A 80 11.48 -8.31 -5.76
N VAL A 81 10.88 -7.60 -6.71
CA VAL A 81 9.42 -7.54 -6.91
C VAL A 81 9.10 -8.11 -8.28
N LYS A 82 8.13 -9.04 -8.35
CA LYS A 82 7.83 -9.84 -9.55
C LYS A 82 6.40 -9.59 -10.04
N GLY A 83 6.22 -8.57 -10.87
CA GLY A 83 4.96 -8.31 -11.58
C GLY A 83 3.75 -8.13 -10.67
N VAL A 84 3.87 -7.32 -9.62
CA VAL A 84 2.77 -7.10 -8.67
C VAL A 84 1.81 -6.03 -9.20
N SER A 85 0.51 -6.26 -9.03
CA SER A 85 -0.57 -5.31 -9.33
C SER A 85 -1.46 -5.12 -8.11
N GLY A 86 -2.10 -3.96 -7.98
CA GLY A 86 -2.97 -3.65 -6.86
C GLY A 86 -3.34 -2.17 -6.78
N TYR A 87 -4.05 -1.80 -5.72
CA TYR A 87 -4.43 -0.41 -5.47
C TYR A 87 -4.58 -0.13 -3.97
N ALA A 88 -4.47 1.14 -3.61
CA ALA A 88 -4.82 1.70 -2.32
C ALA A 88 -5.86 2.80 -2.53
N ALA A 89 -7.07 2.57 -2.01
CA ALA A 89 -8.21 3.48 -2.16
C ALA A 89 -8.34 4.45 -0.97
N PRO A 90 -8.82 5.68 -1.20
CA PRO A 90 -9.09 6.64 -0.14
C PRO A 90 -10.16 6.09 0.83
N GLY A 91 -9.99 6.37 2.12
CA GLY A 91 -10.91 5.88 3.17
C GLY A 91 -10.75 4.38 3.51
N GLN A 92 -9.82 3.66 2.89
CA GLN A 92 -9.54 2.24 3.16
C GLN A 92 -8.10 2.04 3.65
N ALA A 93 -7.92 1.16 4.63
CA ALA A 93 -6.60 0.74 5.07
C ALA A 93 -6.10 -0.41 4.19
N THR A 94 -4.98 -0.20 3.49
CA THR A 94 -4.34 -1.22 2.66
C THR A 94 -3.14 -1.80 3.39
N TYR A 95 -3.07 -3.13 3.52
CA TYR A 95 -2.01 -3.83 4.23
C TYR A 95 -1.17 -4.67 3.26
N ILE A 96 0.16 -4.52 3.33
CA ILE A 96 1.12 -5.37 2.60
C ILE A 96 1.71 -6.38 3.59
N MET A 97 1.39 -7.65 3.42
CA MET A 97 1.79 -8.75 4.31
C MET A 97 2.57 -9.82 3.55
N GLY A 98 3.38 -10.61 4.27
CA GLY A 98 4.26 -11.63 3.67
C GLY A 98 5.50 -11.91 4.51
N SER A 99 6.27 -12.94 4.15
CA SER A 99 7.47 -13.38 4.87
C SER A 99 8.58 -12.32 4.89
N SER A 100 9.52 -12.45 5.84
CA SER A 100 10.73 -11.63 5.83
C SER A 100 11.53 -11.89 4.55
N GLY A 101 12.02 -10.82 3.90
CA GLY A 101 12.73 -10.93 2.62
C GLY A 101 11.84 -11.00 1.37
N ALA A 102 10.51 -11.04 1.48
CA ALA A 102 9.60 -11.10 0.32
C ALA A 102 9.51 -9.79 -0.51
N GLY A 103 10.23 -8.73 -0.15
CA GLY A 103 10.22 -7.46 -0.89
C GLY A 103 9.12 -6.47 -0.50
N LYS A 104 8.43 -6.65 0.63
CA LYS A 104 7.35 -5.73 1.10
C LYS A 104 7.83 -4.27 1.25
N THR A 105 8.94 -4.07 1.97
CA THR A 105 9.53 -2.74 2.14
C THR A 105 10.05 -2.18 0.81
N SER A 106 10.54 -3.06 -0.07
CA SER A 106 10.97 -2.67 -1.42
C SER A 106 9.79 -2.17 -2.25
N LEU A 107 8.64 -2.86 -2.22
CA LEU A 107 7.40 -2.41 -2.87
C LEU A 107 6.93 -1.06 -2.33
N LEU A 108 6.95 -0.87 -1.00
CA LEU A 108 6.60 0.41 -0.38
C LEU A 108 7.55 1.54 -0.82
N ASN A 109 8.85 1.25 -0.93
CA ASN A 109 9.82 2.23 -1.40
C ASN A 109 9.59 2.59 -2.87
N ILE A 110 9.22 1.63 -3.72
CA ILE A 110 8.89 1.87 -5.13
C ILE A 110 7.65 2.76 -5.25
N LEU A 111 6.58 2.42 -4.53
CA LEU A 111 5.33 3.21 -4.53
C LEU A 111 5.51 4.63 -3.98
N ALA A 112 6.48 4.83 -3.08
CA ALA A 112 6.81 6.13 -2.49
C ALA A 112 7.87 6.91 -3.27
N ASP A 113 8.32 6.41 -4.44
CA ASP A 113 9.41 6.99 -5.24
C ASP A 113 10.73 7.15 -4.44
N ARG A 114 11.02 6.19 -3.55
CA ARG A 114 12.21 6.17 -2.67
C ARG A 114 13.27 5.16 -3.12
N VAL A 115 13.37 4.89 -4.41
CA VAL A 115 14.41 3.98 -4.92
C VAL A 115 15.76 4.71 -4.84
N THR A 116 16.62 4.29 -3.91
CA THR A 116 17.91 4.95 -3.66
C THR A 116 18.92 4.58 -4.74
N SER A 117 19.56 5.60 -5.34
CA SER A 117 20.50 5.50 -6.48
C SER A 117 21.83 4.79 -6.19
N ALA A 118 22.00 4.19 -5.02
CA ALA A 118 23.27 3.63 -4.58
C ALA A 118 23.68 2.37 -5.36
N THR A 119 22.76 1.76 -6.09
CA THR A 119 23.01 0.55 -6.86
C THR A 119 22.19 0.61 -8.15
N PRO A 120 22.68 0.08 -9.28
CA PRO A 120 21.89 -0.02 -10.50
C PRO A 120 20.60 -0.79 -10.23
N THR A 121 19.46 -0.17 -10.55
CA THR A 121 18.13 -0.75 -10.39
C THR A 121 17.32 -0.57 -11.65
N TRP A 122 16.45 -1.53 -11.93
CA TRP A 122 15.49 -1.47 -13.03
C TRP A 122 14.09 -1.57 -12.45
N LEU A 123 13.26 -0.56 -12.76
CA LEU A 123 11.85 -0.52 -12.41
C LEU A 123 11.03 -0.54 -13.69
N SER A 124 10.06 -1.45 -13.78
CA SER A 124 9.09 -1.53 -14.87
C SER A 124 7.68 -1.64 -14.32
N GLY A 125 6.70 -1.40 -15.18
CA GLY A 125 5.28 -1.36 -14.82
C GLY A 125 4.73 0.06 -14.68
N ASN A 126 3.46 0.16 -14.30
CA ASN A 126 2.75 1.42 -14.18
C ASN A 126 2.39 1.69 -12.72
N ILE A 127 2.59 2.92 -12.27
CA ILE A 127 2.14 3.40 -10.96
C ILE A 127 1.40 4.70 -11.23
N LEU A 128 0.12 4.76 -10.86
CA LEU A 128 -0.81 5.84 -11.23
C LEU A 128 -1.51 6.39 -9.99
N PHE A 129 -1.66 7.71 -9.91
CA PHE A 129 -2.64 8.37 -9.08
C PHE A 129 -3.96 8.46 -9.83
N ASN A 130 -5.06 8.09 -9.15
CA ASN A 130 -6.42 8.11 -9.68
C ASN A 130 -6.58 7.41 -11.04
N ASP A 131 -5.77 6.38 -11.31
CA ASP A 131 -5.74 5.62 -12.56
C ASP A 131 -5.38 6.43 -13.83
N GLU A 132 -5.01 7.71 -13.68
CA GLU A 132 -4.77 8.63 -14.82
C GLU A 132 -3.37 9.24 -14.80
N ILE A 133 -2.85 9.58 -13.61
CA ILE A 133 -1.65 10.40 -13.48
C ILE A 133 -0.47 9.51 -13.08
N PRO A 134 0.57 9.32 -13.91
CA PRO A 134 1.73 8.52 -13.52
C PRO A 134 2.48 9.14 -12.32
N VAL A 135 2.91 8.29 -11.39
CA VAL A 135 3.71 8.67 -10.20
C VAL A 135 5.17 8.90 -10.60
N THR A 136 5.66 8.14 -11.57
CA THR A 136 7.01 8.27 -12.13
C THR A 136 7.12 9.50 -13.02
N LYS A 137 8.27 10.20 -12.95
CA LYS A 137 8.64 11.29 -13.87
C LYS A 137 9.00 10.79 -15.27
#